data_AF-A0A973M187-F1
#
_entry.id   AF-A0A973M187-F1
#
_cell.length_a   1.000
_cell.length_b   1.000
_cell.length_c   1.000
_cell.angle_alpha   90.00
_cell.angle_beta   90.00
_cell.angle_gamma   90.00
#
_symmetry.space_group_name_H-M   'P 1'
#
loop_
_entity.id
_entity.type
_entity.pdbx_description
1 polymer ?
#
loop_
_entity_poly.entity_id
_entity_poly.type
_entity_poly.pdbx_seq_one_letter_code
_entity_poly.pdbx_strand_id
1 'polypeptide(L)'
;MAESWDELLDRLASDLAAAERQLSDPEAPAVDRWTPPTHLGALPERLVERAMGLVSRQAEVAARLDAARTTAGRHLAAVQSIPSPRPTGALYVDVRG
;
A
#
# COMPACT_ATOMS: atom_id res chain seq x y z
N MET A 1 -11.41 27.62 -11.07
CA MET A 1 -10.12 27.86 -10.40
C MET A 1 -9.17 26.83 -10.97
N ALA A 2 -8.10 27.23 -11.65
CA ALA A 2 -7.11 26.26 -12.15
C ALA A 2 -6.32 25.72 -10.96
N GLU A 3 -6.06 24.41 -10.93
CA GLU A 3 -5.18 23.80 -9.93
C GLU A 3 -3.80 24.46 -10.02
N SER A 4 -3.19 24.75 -8.88
CA SER A 4 -1.83 25.28 -8.80
C SER A 4 -0.82 24.18 -8.48
N TRP A 5 0.46 24.42 -8.78
CA TRP A 5 1.53 23.50 -8.41
C TRP A 5 1.63 23.26 -6.90
N ASP A 6 1.34 24.28 -6.09
CA ASP A 6 1.33 24.16 -4.63
C ASP A 6 0.21 23.21 -4.16
N GLU A 7 -1.01 23.39 -4.65
CA GLU A 7 -2.16 22.53 -4.34
C GLU A 7 -1.92 21.08 -4.80
N LEU A 8 -1.32 20.89 -5.97
CA LEU A 8 -0.97 19.56 -6.45
C LEU A 8 0.04 18.88 -5.52
N LEU A 9 1.10 19.59 -5.11
CA LEU A 9 2.13 19.03 -4.22
C LEU A 9 1.58 18.78 -2.82
N ASP A 10 0.64 19.60 -2.34
CA ASP A 10 -0.08 19.36 -1.09
C ASP A 10 -0.91 18.07 -1.18
N ARG A 11 -1.70 17.91 -2.25
CA ARG A 11 -2.49 16.70 -2.50
C ARG A 11 -1.61 15.45 -2.56
N LEU A 12 -0.51 15.50 -3.34
CA LEU A 12 0.42 14.37 -3.44
C LEU A 12 1.08 14.01 -2.11
N ALA A 13 1.34 14.99 -1.25
CA ALA A 13 1.86 14.75 0.09
C ALA A 13 0.80 14.11 1.01
N SER A 14 -0.45 14.54 0.92
CA SER A 14 -1.58 13.93 1.63
C SER A 14 -1.83 12.49 1.19
N ASP A 15 -1.80 12.23 -0.12
CA ASP A 15 -1.95 10.90 -0.71
C ASP A 15 -0.82 9.97 -0.24
N LEU A 16 0.41 10.46 -0.19
CA LEU A 16 1.55 9.70 0.34
C LEU A 16 1.35 9.34 1.82
N ALA A 17 0.91 10.29 2.64
CA ALA A 17 0.63 10.04 4.06
C ALA A 17 -0.53 9.03 4.25
N ALA A 18 -1.52 9.03 3.36
CA ALA A 18 -2.57 8.02 3.35
C ALA A 18 -2.02 6.62 2.98
N ALA A 19 -1.13 6.52 1.99
CA ALA A 19 -0.47 5.27 1.63
C ALA A 19 0.41 4.71 2.77
N GLU A 20 1.15 5.58 3.47
CA GLU A 20 1.94 5.21 4.65
C GLU A 20 1.05 4.67 5.79
N ARG A 21 -0.14 5.26 5.99
CA ARG A 21 -1.12 4.74 6.96
C ARG A 21 -1.66 3.39 6.55
N GLN A 22 -2.01 3.20 5.28
CA GLN A 22 -2.49 1.91 4.76
C GLN A 22 -1.44 0.78 4.90
N LEU A 23 -0.15 1.12 4.81
CA LEU A 23 0.94 0.20 5.10
C LEU A 23 0.96 -0.28 6.56
N SER A 24 0.49 0.55 7.49
CA SER A 24 0.48 0.25 8.93
C SER A 24 -0.85 -0.33 9.39
N ASP A 25 -1.94 0.06 8.73
CA ASP A 25 -3.32 -0.34 9.03
C ASP A 25 -4.01 -0.79 7.72
N PRO A 26 -4.20 -2.11 7.53
CA PRO A 26 -4.85 -2.66 6.33
C PRO A 26 -6.31 -2.21 6.14
N GLU A 27 -6.99 -1.77 7.20
CA GLU A 27 -8.38 -1.30 7.16
C GLU A 27 -8.48 0.19 6.80
N ALA A 28 -7.35 0.89 6.71
CA ALA A 28 -7.32 2.28 6.28
C ALA A 28 -7.82 2.43 4.82
N PRO A 29 -8.51 3.54 4.50
CA PRO A 29 -9.04 3.77 3.17
C PRO A 29 -7.92 3.76 2.12
N ALA A 30 -8.21 3.11 0.98
CA ALA A 30 -7.30 3.08 -0.14
C ALA A 30 -7.11 4.49 -0.74
N VAL A 31 -5.89 4.77 -1.18
CA VAL A 31 -5.58 6.02 -1.89
C VAL A 31 -6.16 5.97 -3.30
N ASP A 32 -6.75 7.08 -3.75
CA ASP A 32 -7.29 7.21 -5.09
C ASP A 32 -6.21 7.06 -6.17
N ARG A 33 -6.62 6.60 -7.35
CA ARG A 33 -5.71 6.49 -8.50
C ARG A 33 -5.25 7.89 -8.93
N TRP A 34 -3.97 8.19 -8.74
CA TRP A 34 -3.37 9.43 -9.21
C TRP A 34 -3.46 9.57 -10.73
N THR A 35 -3.84 10.77 -11.18
CA THR A 35 -3.86 11.16 -12.59
C THR A 35 -3.04 12.44 -12.75
N PRO A 36 -2.00 12.46 -13.59
CA PRO A 36 -1.15 13.63 -13.76
C PRO A 36 -1.93 14.79 -14.42
N PRO A 37 -1.86 16.02 -13.87
CA PRO A 37 -2.50 17.17 -14.48
C PRO A 37 -1.78 17.56 -15.78
N THR A 38 -2.55 17.75 -16.85
CA THR A 38 -2.03 18.13 -18.19
C THR A 38 -2.02 19.64 -18.44
N HIS A 39 -2.64 20.42 -17.56
CA HIS A 39 -2.86 21.85 -17.71
C HIS A 39 -1.88 22.71 -16.89
N LEU A 40 -1.07 22.07 -16.05
CA LEU A 40 -0.01 22.75 -15.32
C LEU A 40 1.19 22.99 -16.24
N GLY A 41 1.63 24.25 -16.32
CA GLY A 41 2.85 24.63 -17.01
C GLY A 41 4.10 24.14 -16.28
N ALA A 42 5.27 24.69 -16.62
CA ALA A 42 6.52 24.33 -15.94
C ALA A 42 6.44 24.50 -14.41
N LEU A 43 7.08 23.57 -13.68
CA LEU A 43 7.19 23.63 -12.22
C LEU A 43 7.97 24.89 -11.81
N PRO A 44 7.44 25.75 -10.92
CA PRO A 44 8.16 26.89 -10.39
C PRO A 44 9.43 26.47 -9.65
N GLU A 45 10.54 27.19 -9.87
CA GLU A 45 11.85 26.89 -9.28
C GLU A 45 11.80 26.77 -7.74
N ARG A 46 11.01 27.63 -7.08
CA ARG A 46 10.79 27.60 -5.63
C ARG A 46 10.24 26.26 -5.11
N LEU A 47 9.59 25.47 -5.97
CA LEU A 47 8.95 24.20 -5.60
C LEU A 47 9.81 22.98 -5.97
N VAL A 48 10.96 23.17 -6.61
CA VAL A 48 11.82 22.08 -7.07
C VAL A 48 12.32 21.27 -5.88
N GLU A 49 12.88 21.91 -4.85
CA GLU A 49 13.36 21.19 -3.66
C GLU A 49 12.25 20.40 -2.98
N ARG A 50 11.05 20.99 -2.89
CA ARG A 50 9.88 20.36 -2.30
C ARG A 50 9.43 19.14 -3.11
N ALA A 51 9.33 19.29 -4.43
CA ALA A 51 8.95 18.19 -5.33
C ALA A 51 9.97 17.05 -5.27
N MET A 52 11.27 17.36 -5.24
CA MET A 52 12.33 16.36 -5.11
C MET A 52 12.27 15.62 -3.77
N GLY A 53 12.05 16.35 -2.67
CA GLY A 53 11.85 15.74 -1.36
C GLY A 53 10.65 14.80 -1.32
N LEU A 54 9.56 15.17 -2.00
CA LEU A 54 8.37 14.32 -2.12
C LEU A 54 8.66 13.05 -2.93
N VAL A 55 9.35 13.16 -4.06
CA VAL A 55 9.73 12.00 -4.89
C VAL A 55 10.62 11.02 -4.12
N SER A 56 11.61 11.52 -3.36
CA SER A 56 12.45 10.67 -2.53
C SER A 56 11.64 9.89 -1.49
N ARG A 57 10.71 10.56 -0.80
CA ARG A 57 9.82 9.89 0.16
C ARG A 57 8.89 8.88 -0.51
N GLN A 58 8.35 9.20 -1.69
CA GLN A 58 7.55 8.25 -2.47
C GLN A 58 8.34 7.00 -2.84
N ALA A 59 9.62 7.13 -3.21
CA ALA A 59 10.48 6.00 -3.51
C ALA A 59 10.75 5.11 -2.26
N GLU A 60 10.96 5.71 -1.09
CA GLU A 60 11.11 4.98 0.17
C GLU A 60 9.85 4.19 0.53
N VAL A 61 8.67 4.82 0.37
CA VAL A 61 7.38 4.17 0.63
C VAL A 61 7.14 3.03 -0.35
N ALA A 62 7.43 3.23 -1.64
CA ALA A 62 7.33 2.17 -2.66
C ALA A 62 8.22 0.96 -2.31
N ALA A 63 9.46 1.18 -1.87
CA ALA A 63 10.35 0.11 -1.45
C ALA A 63 9.80 -0.66 -0.23
N ARG A 64 9.18 0.05 0.73
CA ARG A 64 8.51 -0.59 1.89
C ARG A 64 7.29 -1.40 1.48
N LEU A 65 6.49 -0.90 0.54
CA LEU A 65 5.35 -1.63 -0.05
C LEU A 65 5.81 -2.93 -0.71
N ASP A 66 6.86 -2.90 -1.52
CA ASP A 66 7.38 -4.10 -2.18
C ASP A 66 7.94 -5.13 -1.19
N ALA A 67 8.61 -4.67 -0.13
CA ALA A 67 9.08 -5.53 0.95
C ALA A 67 7.91 -6.20 1.71
N ALA A 68 6.86 -5.44 2.02
CA ALA A 68 5.64 -5.95 2.66
C ALA A 68 4.94 -6.98 1.76
N ARG A 69 4.79 -6.69 0.46
CA ARG A 69 4.22 -7.60 -0.53
C ARG A 69 4.99 -8.91 -0.63
N THR A 70 6.31 -8.85 -0.67
CA THR A 70 7.19 -10.03 -0.70
C THR A 70 7.00 -10.90 0.55
N THR A 71 6.94 -10.28 1.72
CA THR A 71 6.74 -10.96 3.00
C THR A 71 5.36 -11.64 3.07
N ALA A 72 4.30 -10.92 2.68
CA ALA A 72 2.95 -11.49 2.60
C ALA A 72 2.88 -12.69 1.63
N GLY A 73 3.54 -12.60 0.48
CA GLY A 73 3.64 -13.70 -0.48
C GLY A 73 4.30 -14.95 0.12
N ARG A 74 5.38 -14.77 0.90
CA ARG A 74 6.03 -15.88 1.63
C ARG A 74 5.10 -16.50 2.68
N HIS A 75 4.38 -15.67 3.43
CA HIS A 75 3.41 -16.16 4.44
C HIS A 75 2.27 -16.95 3.78
N LEU A 76 1.73 -16.47 2.66
CA LEU A 76 0.71 -17.21 1.90
C LEU A 76 1.23 -18.53 1.36
N ALA A 77 2.47 -18.56 0.84
CA ALA A 77 3.09 -19.81 0.38
C ALA A 77 3.27 -20.82 1.53
N ALA A 78 3.65 -20.34 2.73
CA ALA A 78 3.76 -21.18 3.92
C ALA A 78 2.41 -21.76 4.34
N VAL A 79 1.34 -20.96 4.37
CA VAL A 79 -0.03 -21.44 4.66
C VAL A 79 -0.48 -22.47 3.62
N GLN A 80 -0.22 -22.24 2.34
CA GLN A 80 -0.56 -23.19 1.27
C GLN A 80 0.24 -24.50 1.34
N SER A 81 1.43 -24.49 1.95
CA SER A 81 2.25 -25.68 2.13
C SER A 81 1.77 -26.60 3.25
N ILE A 82 0.82 -26.16 4.08
CA ILE A 82 0.21 -26.99 5.12
C ILE A 82 -0.75 -27.98 4.45
N PRO A 83 -0.49 -29.30 4.50
CA PRO A 83 -1.43 -30.29 3.98
C PRO A 83 -2.75 -30.16 4.74
N SER A 84 -3.83 -29.88 4.02
CA SER A 84 -5.16 -29.94 4.63
C SER A 84 -5.40 -31.39 5.07
N PRO A 85 -5.70 -31.64 6.37
CA PRO A 85 -6.09 -32.98 6.78
C PRO A 85 -7.31 -33.36 5.95
N ARG A 86 -7.18 -34.44 5.17
CA ARG A 86 -8.29 -35.04 4.43
C ARG A 86 -9.42 -35.25 5.46
N PRO A 87 -10.68 -34.84 5.20
CA PRO A 87 -11.76 -35.13 6.12
C PRO A 87 -12.04 -36.65 6.08
N THR A 88 -11.22 -37.43 6.75
CA THR A 88 -11.60 -38.75 7.24
C THR A 88 -12.74 -38.47 8.21
N GLY A 89 -13.95 -38.84 7.79
CA GLY A 89 -15.20 -38.53 8.49
C GLY A 89 -15.10 -38.75 10.00
N ALA A 90 -15.74 -37.88 10.76
CA ALA A 90 -15.75 -37.90 12.21
C ALA A 90 -16.00 -39.33 12.73
N LEU A 91 -14.95 -39.95 13.27
CA LEU A 91 -15.03 -41.26 13.88
C LEU A 91 -15.48 -41.04 15.33
N TYR A 92 -16.78 -41.19 15.59
CA TYR A 92 -17.29 -41.21 16.96
C TYR A 92 -16.86 -42.53 17.62
N VAL A 93 -15.94 -42.45 18.57
CA VAL A 93 -15.59 -43.56 19.47
C VAL A 93 -16.58 -43.52 20.64
N ASP A 94 -17.63 -44.35 20.57
CA ASP A 94 -18.52 -44.59 21.71
C ASP A 94 -17.80 -45.51 22.71
N VAL A 95 -17.30 -44.93 23.80
CA VAL A 95 -16.82 -45.67 24.97
C VAL A 95 -18.01 -45.96 25.87
N ARG A 96 -18.70 -47.07 25.60
CA ARG A 96 -19.61 -47.68 26.58
C ARG A 96 -18.84 -48.59 27.52
N GLY A 97 -18.78 -48.16 28.78
CA GLY A 97 -18.62 -49.03 29.95
C GLY A 97 -19.98 -49.43 30.48
#